data_AF-A0A1G3LZJ4-F1
#
_entry.id   AF-A0A1G3LZJ4-F1
#
_cell.length_a   1.000
_cell.length_b   1.000
_cell.length_c   1.000
_cell.angle_alpha   90.00
_cell.angle_beta   90.00
_cell.angle_gamma   90.00
#
_symmetry.space_group_name_H-M   'P 1'
#
loop_
_entity.id
_entity.type
_entity.pdbx_description
1 polymer ?
#
loop_
_entity_poly.entity_id
_entity_poly.type
_entity_poly.pdbx_seq_one_letter_code
_entity_poly.pdbx_strand_id
1 'polypeptide(L)'
;MKGDAANLTRVLLARLSATSALISLTCFLVFIVGNVGSLSGRAIAVASLGMGAAGLAALSFALASMIATALAPAAGARFSLSLIVIALCSGMLGLAAILGSSIAGAISRGLSF
;
A
#
# COMPACT_ATOMS: atom_id res chain seq x y z
N MET A 1 21.59 -3.72 22.52
CA MET A 1 20.86 -2.54 21.96
C MET A 1 20.55 -2.65 20.46
N LYS A 2 21.45 -3.18 19.60
CA LYS A 2 21.21 -3.30 18.14
C LYS A 2 19.99 -4.15 17.76
N GLY A 3 19.73 -5.25 18.48
CA GLY A 3 18.59 -6.13 18.22
C GLY A 3 17.21 -5.50 18.50
N ASP A 4 17.13 -4.61 19.49
CA ASP A 4 15.88 -3.91 19.85
C ASP A 4 15.52 -2.85 18.80
N ALA A 5 16.53 -2.08 18.34
CA ALA A 5 16.37 -1.16 17.24
C ALA A 5 15.91 -1.88 15.96
N ALA A 6 16.49 -3.04 15.65
CA ALA A 6 16.08 -3.85 14.50
C ALA A 6 14.65 -4.40 14.63
N ASN A 7 14.18 -4.73 15.84
CA ASN A 7 12.78 -5.10 16.08
C ASN A 7 11.83 -3.91 15.87
N LEU A 8 12.18 -2.75 16.44
CA LEU A 8 11.34 -1.55 16.38
C LEU A 8 11.20 -1.04 14.94
N THR A 9 12.28 -1.02 14.16
CA THR A 9 12.26 -0.64 12.74
C THR A 9 11.36 -1.55 11.91
N ARG A 10 11.39 -2.87 12.14
CA ARG A 10 10.52 -3.82 11.43
C ARG A 10 9.04 -3.61 11.72
N VAL A 11 8.70 -3.36 12.99
CA VAL A 11 7.32 -3.06 13.39
C VAL A 11 6.84 -1.75 12.78
N LEU A 12 7.68 -0.71 12.76
CA LEU A 12 7.34 0.57 12.13
C LEU A 12 7.14 0.43 10.62
N LEU A 13 8.02 -0.30 9.92
CA LEU A 13 7.90 -0.55 8.48
C LEU A 13 6.61 -1.32 8.14
N ALA A 14 6.27 -2.36 8.92
CA ALA A 14 5.03 -3.09 8.73
C ALA A 14 3.78 -2.22 8.98
N ARG A 15 3.81 -1.36 10.02
CA ARG A 15 2.73 -0.40 10.29
C ARG A 15 2.58 0.63 9.17
N LEU A 16 3.69 1.19 8.69
CA LEU A 16 3.70 2.16 7.59
C LEU A 16 3.16 1.55 6.29
N SER A 17 3.52 0.30 5.99
CA SER A 17 2.95 -0.45 4.86
C SER A 17 1.44 -0.65 5.01
N ALA A 18 0.95 -1.04 6.19
CA ALA A 18 -0.48 -1.20 6.45
C ALA A 18 -1.26 0.13 6.32
N THR A 19 -0.74 1.23 6.88
CA THR A 19 -1.39 2.54 6.78
C THR A 19 -1.42 3.06 5.34
N SER A 20 -0.35 2.88 4.57
CA SER A 20 -0.31 3.31 3.16
C SER A 20 -1.23 2.46 2.28
N ALA A 21 -1.37 1.16 2.56
CA ALA A 21 -2.36 0.31 1.90
C ALA A 21 -3.81 0.77 2.17
N LEU A 22 -4.13 1.15 3.42
CA LEU A 22 -5.45 1.70 3.78
C LEU A 22 -5.73 3.04 3.10
N ILE A 23 -4.73 3.91 3.01
CA ILE A 23 -4.85 5.18 2.27
C ILE A 23 -5.13 4.90 0.79
N SER A 24 -4.40 3.96 0.17
CA SER A 24 -4.62 3.57 -1.22
C SER A 24 -6.05 3.05 -1.46
N LEU A 25 -6.55 2.18 -0.58
CA LEU A 25 -7.94 1.69 -0.60
C LEU A 25 -8.97 2.82 -0.45
N THR A 26 -8.71 3.78 0.43
CA THR A 26 -9.61 4.94 0.62
C THR A 26 -9.67 5.79 -0.64
N CYS A 27 -8.52 6.07 -1.26
CA CYS A 27 -8.47 6.79 -2.53
C CYS A 27 -9.16 6.01 -3.67
N PHE A 28 -9.05 4.68 -3.69
CA PHE A 28 -9.77 3.83 -4.63
C PHE A 28 -11.29 3.92 -4.47
N LEU A 29 -11.80 3.88 -3.22
CA LEU A 29 -13.22 4.07 -2.95
C LEU A 29 -13.71 5.45 -3.39
N VAL A 30 -12.94 6.50 -3.11
CA VAL A 30 -13.25 7.86 -3.57
C VAL A 30 -13.26 7.93 -5.10
N PHE A 31 -12.37 7.21 -5.78
CA PHE A 31 -12.37 7.12 -7.24
C PHE A 31 -13.63 6.43 -7.77
N ILE A 32 -14.06 5.29 -7.20
CA ILE A 32 -15.29 4.61 -7.62
C ILE A 32 -16.52 5.50 -7.35
N VAL A 33 -16.67 5.99 -6.13
CA VAL A 33 -17.79 6.85 -5.75
C VAL A 33 -17.81 8.13 -6.57
N GLY A 34 -16.65 8.69 -6.89
CA GLY A 34 -16.55 9.88 -7.73
C GLY A 34 -16.93 9.65 -9.18
N ASN A 35 -16.61 8.49 -9.75
CA ASN A 35 -17.07 8.13 -11.10
C ASN A 35 -18.58 7.86 -11.13
N VAL A 36 -19.17 7.28 -10.07
CA VAL A 36 -20.63 7.02 -10.01
C VAL A 36 -21.44 8.27 -9.65
N GLY A 37 -20.94 9.09 -8.73
CA GLY A 37 -21.62 10.28 -8.19
C GLY A 37 -21.35 11.57 -8.95
N SER A 38 -20.68 11.50 -10.11
CA SER A 38 -20.36 12.65 -10.96
C SER A 38 -19.56 13.75 -10.24
N LEU A 39 -18.58 13.37 -9.41
CA LEU A 39 -17.63 14.30 -8.79
C LEU A 39 -16.80 15.02 -9.87
N SER A 40 -16.34 16.24 -9.56
CA SER A 40 -15.49 17.02 -10.47
C SER A 40 -14.27 16.21 -10.93
N GLY A 41 -13.94 16.27 -12.21
CA GLY A 41 -12.79 15.56 -12.79
C GLY A 41 -11.45 15.84 -12.09
N ARG A 42 -11.30 17.00 -11.44
CA ARG A 42 -10.13 17.31 -10.59
C ARG A 42 -10.07 16.45 -9.33
N ALA A 43 -11.22 16.17 -8.68
CA ALA A 43 -11.27 15.31 -7.49
C ALA A 43 -10.95 13.86 -7.86
N ILE A 44 -11.44 13.38 -9.00
CA ILE A 44 -11.14 12.05 -9.53
C ILE A 44 -9.64 11.92 -9.89
N ALA A 45 -9.05 12.97 -10.48
CA ALA A 45 -7.62 13.00 -10.80
C ALA A 45 -6.72 13.03 -9.55
N VAL A 46 -7.09 13.77 -8.50
CA VAL A 46 -6.33 13.77 -7.24
C VAL A 46 -6.46 12.42 -6.53
N ALA A 47 -7.64 11.81 -6.53
CA ALA A 47 -7.86 10.48 -5.98
C ALA A 47 -7.05 9.41 -6.73
N SER A 48 -6.95 9.49 -8.06
CA SER A 48 -6.16 8.53 -8.86
C SER A 48 -4.65 8.66 -8.59
N LEU A 49 -4.13 9.88 -8.48
CA LEU A 49 -2.74 10.14 -8.11
C LEU A 49 -2.43 9.66 -6.68
N GLY A 50 -3.29 10.01 -5.71
CA GLY A 50 -3.12 9.64 -4.31
C GLY A 50 -3.14 8.12 -4.09
N MET A 51 -4.04 7.42 -4.77
CA MET A 51 -4.12 5.96 -4.75
C MET A 51 -2.85 5.30 -5.28
N GLY A 52 -2.34 5.76 -6.42
CA GLY A 52 -1.14 5.22 -7.05
C GLY A 52 0.10 5.43 -6.19
N ALA A 53 0.29 6.66 -5.69
CA ALA A 53 1.42 6.97 -4.80
C ALA A 53 1.37 6.20 -3.49
N ALA A 54 0.19 6.12 -2.85
CA ALA A 54 0.01 5.37 -1.60
C ALA A 54 0.17 3.86 -1.80
N GLY A 55 -0.31 3.31 -2.92
CA GLY A 55 -0.16 1.89 -3.23
C GLY A 55 1.30 1.50 -3.50
N LEU A 56 2.06 2.34 -4.21
CA LEU A 56 3.50 2.14 -4.44
C LEU A 56 4.29 2.26 -3.13
N ALA A 57 3.93 3.20 -2.26
CA ALA A 57 4.51 3.31 -0.92
C ALA A 57 4.21 2.07 -0.07
N ALA A 58 2.99 1.53 -0.12
CA ALA A 58 2.64 0.30 0.59
C ALA A 58 3.50 -0.89 0.17
N LEU A 59 3.75 -1.03 -1.14
CA LEU A 59 4.63 -2.04 -1.71
C LEU A 59 6.09 -1.87 -1.31
N SER A 60 6.62 -0.64 -1.38
CA SER A 60 8.02 -0.38 -1.02
C SER A 60 8.27 -0.61 0.47
N PHE A 61 7.34 -0.20 1.34
CA PHE A 61 7.43 -0.49 2.78
C PHE A 61 7.23 -1.97 3.10
N ALA A 62 6.37 -2.68 2.37
CA ALA A 62 6.19 -4.13 2.51
C ALA A 62 7.51 -4.86 2.18
N LEU A 63 8.10 -4.58 1.02
CA LEU A 63 9.38 -5.15 0.59
C LEU A 63 10.51 -4.82 1.56
N ALA A 64 10.62 -3.56 2.00
CA ALA A 64 11.60 -3.14 2.98
C ALA A 64 11.46 -3.90 4.31
N SER A 65 10.21 -4.12 4.78
CA SER A 65 9.98 -4.89 6.01
C SER A 65 10.32 -6.38 5.86
N MET A 66 10.11 -6.97 4.67
CA MET A 66 10.49 -8.37 4.39
C MET A 66 12.01 -8.52 4.39
N ILE A 67 12.73 -7.62 3.71
CA ILE A 67 14.20 -7.59 3.68
C ILE A 67 14.76 -7.40 5.09
N ALA A 68 14.21 -6.44 5.85
CA ALA A 68 14.61 -6.20 7.23
C ALA A 68 14.36 -7.43 8.13
N THR A 69 13.28 -8.18 7.88
CA THR A 69 12.97 -9.41 8.63
C THR A 69 13.87 -10.57 8.24
N ALA A 70 14.25 -10.70 6.96
CA ALA A 70 15.23 -11.68 6.51
C ALA A 70 16.64 -11.41 7.06
N LEU A 71 17.02 -10.14 7.22
CA LEU A 71 18.31 -9.72 7.78
C LEU A 71 18.33 -9.64 9.33
N ALA A 72 17.18 -9.81 9.98
CA ALA A 72 17.07 -9.75 11.44
C ALA A 72 17.99 -10.72 12.21
N PRO A 73 18.19 -11.98 11.76
CA PRO A 73 19.09 -12.92 12.45
C PRO A 73 20.55 -12.44 12.47
N ALA A 74 21.01 -11.78 11.40
CA ALA A 74 22.37 -11.23 11.33
C ALA A 74 22.61 -10.07 12.31
N ALA A 75 21.54 -9.40 12.76
CA ALA A 75 21.59 -8.33 13.75
C ALA A 75 21.29 -8.81 15.19
N GLY A 76 21.16 -10.13 15.41
CA GLY A 76 20.83 -10.72 16.70
C GLY A 76 19.37 -10.50 17.12
N ALA A 77 18.47 -10.25 16.17
CA ALA A 77 17.06 -10.00 16.42
C ALA A 77 16.18 -11.17 15.97
N ARG A 78 15.08 -11.41 16.68
CA ARG A 78 14.23 -12.59 16.44
C ARG A 78 13.54 -12.51 15.08
N PHE A 79 13.62 -13.59 14.32
CA PHE A 79 12.79 -13.76 13.12
C PHE A 79 11.32 -13.89 13.53
N SER A 80 10.43 -13.23 12.79
CA SER A 80 9.00 -13.24 13.08
C SER A 80 8.23 -13.43 11.77
N LEU A 81 7.66 -14.62 11.62
CA LEU A 81 6.93 -15.02 10.42
C LEU A 81 5.63 -14.21 10.28
N SER A 82 5.01 -13.82 11.39
CA SER A 82 3.82 -12.97 11.41
C SER A 82 4.05 -11.59 10.78
N LEU A 83 5.22 -10.97 10.98
CA LEU A 83 5.57 -9.69 10.34
C LEU A 83 5.66 -9.81 8.82
N ILE A 84 6.21 -10.92 8.31
CA ILE A 84 6.30 -11.19 6.87
C ILE A 84 4.91 -11.36 6.27
N VAL A 85 4.03 -12.12 6.94
CA VAL A 85 2.64 -12.33 6.48
C VAL A 85 1.89 -11.00 6.43
N ILE A 86 1.99 -10.17 7.47
CA ILE A 86 1.34 -8.85 7.49
C ILE A 86 1.84 -7.97 6.35
N ALA A 87 3.16 -7.93 6.13
CA ALA A 87 3.77 -7.16 5.05
C ALA A 87 3.35 -7.66 3.65
N LEU A 88 3.25 -8.97 3.46
CA LEU A 88 2.75 -9.58 2.23
C LEU A 88 1.30 -9.18 1.98
N CYS A 89 0.44 -9.31 2.98
CA CYS A 89 -0.97 -8.94 2.88
C CYS A 89 -1.13 -7.45 2.58
N SER A 90 -0.41 -6.56 3.28
CA SER A 90 -0.50 -5.11 3.06
C SER A 90 0.03 -4.71 1.69
N GLY A 91 1.16 -5.28 1.25
CA GLY A 91 1.71 -5.06 -0.09
C GLY A 91 0.76 -5.53 -1.19
N MET A 92 0.16 -6.72 -1.04
CA MET A 92 -0.84 -7.24 -1.97
C MET A 92 -2.10 -6.38 -2.03
N LEU A 93 -2.59 -5.88 -0.89
CA LEU A 93 -3.74 -4.97 -0.86
C LEU A 93 -3.44 -3.66 -1.60
N GLY A 94 -2.25 -3.08 -1.42
CA GLY A 94 -1.82 -1.91 -2.17
C GLY A 94 -1.73 -2.17 -3.68
N LEU A 95 -1.18 -3.32 -4.08
CA LEU A 95 -1.07 -3.73 -5.48
C LEU A 95 -2.45 -3.98 -6.12
N ALA A 96 -3.35 -4.63 -5.38
CA ALA A 96 -4.74 -4.85 -5.79
C ALA A 96 -5.52 -3.55 -5.99
N ALA A 97 -5.33 -2.54 -5.12
CA ALA A 97 -5.93 -1.22 -5.29
C ALA A 97 -5.42 -0.51 -6.56
N ILE A 98 -4.12 -0.59 -6.84
CA ILE A 98 -3.53 -0.04 -8.07
C ILE A 98 -4.13 -0.75 -9.30
N LEU A 99 -4.12 -2.09 -9.33
CA LEU A 99 -4.66 -2.86 -10.45
C LEU A 99 -6.15 -2.59 -10.66
N GLY A 100 -6.95 -2.63 -9.58
CA GLY A 100 -8.37 -2.33 -9.62
C GLY A 100 -8.66 -0.95 -10.19
N SER A 101 -7.81 0.03 -9.88
CA SER A 101 -7.95 1.37 -10.45
C SER A 101 -7.57 1.49 -11.91
N SER A 102 -6.57 0.74 -12.36
CA SER A 102 -6.18 0.74 -13.77
C SER A 102 -7.28 0.13 -14.64
N ILE A 103 -7.96 -0.90 -14.11
CA ILE A 103 -9.12 -1.53 -14.74
C ILE A 103 -10.31 -0.57 -14.72
N ALA A 104 -10.65 0.01 -13.56
CA ALA A 104 -11.75 0.96 -13.44
C ALA A 104 -11.54 2.22 -14.29
N GLY A 105 -10.30 2.70 -14.38
CA GLY A 105 -9.90 3.82 -15.25
C GLY A 105 -9.97 3.46 -16.74
N ALA A 106 -9.60 2.24 -17.13
CA ALA A 106 -9.76 1.77 -18.51
C ALA A 106 -11.23 1.67 -18.92
N ILE A 107 -12.10 1.16 -18.04
CA ILE A 107 -13.55 1.08 -18.26
C ILE A 107 -14.16 2.48 -18.34
N SER A 108 -13.76 3.39 -17.45
CA SER A 108 -14.29 4.77 -17.41
C SER A 108 -13.82 5.62 -18.60
N ARG A 109 -12.63 5.35 -19.16
CA ARG A 109 -12.16 5.95 -20.43
C ARG A 109 -12.81 5.33 -21.67
N GLY A 110 -13.46 4.18 -21.55
CA GLY A 110 -14.38 3.66 -22.58
C GLY A 110 -15.74 4.34 -22.57
N LEU A 111 -16.09 5.03 -21.47
CA LEU A 111 -17.33 5.80 -21.30
C LEU A 111 -17.11 7.32 -21.48
N SER A 112 -15.88 7.77 -21.70
CA SER A 112 -15.62 9.16 -22.11
C SER A 112 -16.01 9.30 -23.57
N PHE A 113 -17.22 9.84 -23.80
CA PHE A 113 -17.53 10.63 -24.97
C PHE A 113 -16.66 11.90 -25.00
#